data_AF-X0QSA4-F1
#
_entry.id   AF-X0QSA4-F1
#
_cell.length_a   1.000
_cell.length_b   1.000
_cell.length_c   1.000
_cell.angle_alpha   90.00
_cell.angle_beta   90.00
_cell.angle_gamma   90.00
#
_symmetry.space_group_name_H-M   'P 1'
#
loop_
_entity.id
_entity.type
_entity.pdbx_description
1 polymer ?
#
loop_
_entity_poly.entity_id
_entity_poly.type
_entity_poly.pdbx_seq_one_letter_code
_entity_poly.pdbx_strand_id
1 'polypeptide(L)'
;MQKTLLTKLSIIAGLCIIFAIGLGMIGSVIYERQNYAASVVKEIAQQHVNPQEVITPFIIIPTTITPECQITAPETTSKCAPSYLKNEIIFASQTQAIQNLEVSTDTYKRGIYHATSYDGALTFDQRYTFDQAISSYMTLRAKLVTHKAPSTHPPIKITPRPKKPSSTGMQQN
;
A
#
# COMPACT_ATOMS: atom_id res chain seq x y z
N MET A 1 -38.72 62.81 -26.39
CA MET A 1 -38.48 62.30 -25.02
C MET A 1 -37.51 61.11 -24.95
N GLN A 2 -37.31 60.29 -26.01
CA GLN A 2 -36.37 59.14 -25.96
C GLN A 2 -34.88 59.52 -25.85
N LYS A 3 -34.44 60.64 -26.45
CA LYS A 3 -33.02 61.03 -26.46
C LYS A 3 -32.46 61.30 -25.06
N THR A 4 -33.25 61.89 -24.16
CA THR A 4 -32.82 62.19 -22.79
C THR A 4 -32.72 60.94 -21.91
N LEU A 5 -33.50 59.89 -22.20
CA LEU A 5 -33.43 58.62 -21.50
C LEU A 5 -32.16 57.83 -21.89
N LEU A 6 -31.83 57.81 -23.18
CA LEU A 6 -30.59 57.19 -23.67
C LEU A 6 -29.33 57.88 -23.12
N THR A 7 -29.32 59.22 -23.03
CA THR A 7 -28.18 59.95 -22.45
C THR A 7 -27.97 59.61 -20.97
N LYS A 8 -29.05 59.56 -20.17
CA LYS A 8 -28.96 59.18 -18.75
C LYS A 8 -28.45 57.75 -18.57
N LEU A 9 -28.93 56.82 -19.40
CA LEU A 9 -28.49 55.43 -19.37
C LEU A 9 -27.01 55.28 -19.78
N SER A 10 -26.56 56.03 -20.78
CA SER A 10 -25.16 56.06 -21.22
C SER A 10 -24.23 56.55 -20.10
N ILE A 11 -24.61 57.60 -19.36
CA ILE A 11 -23.83 58.10 -18.22
C ILE A 11 -23.67 57.03 -17.14
N ILE A 12 -24.76 56.35 -16.78
CA ILE A 12 -24.73 55.27 -15.77
C ILE A 12 -23.86 54.11 -16.25
N ALA A 13 -24.01 53.69 -17.50
CA ALA A 13 -23.21 52.61 -18.09
C ALA A 13 -21.71 52.96 -18.11
N GLY A 14 -21.36 54.19 -18.49
CA GLY A 14 -19.98 54.67 -18.46
C GLY A 14 -19.39 54.66 -17.04
N LEU A 15 -20.18 55.05 -16.05
CA LEU A 15 -19.78 55.02 -14.64
C LEU A 15 -19.52 53.57 -14.17
N CYS A 16 -20.41 52.64 -14.53
CA CYS A 16 -20.23 51.21 -14.23
C CYS A 16 -18.96 50.62 -14.86
N ILE A 17 -18.62 51.01 -16.10
CA ILE A 17 -17.41 50.54 -16.78
C ILE A 17 -16.15 51.01 -16.04
N ILE A 18 -16.11 52.27 -15.61
CA ILE A 18 -14.98 52.80 -14.84
C ILE A 18 -14.82 52.03 -13.52
N PHE A 19 -15.91 51.75 -12.82
CA PHE A 19 -15.88 50.92 -11.61
C PHE A 19 -15.39 49.49 -11.90
N ALA A 20 -15.84 48.87 -12.99
CA ALA A 20 -15.41 47.53 -13.36
C ALA A 20 -13.90 47.45 -13.62
N ILE A 21 -13.32 48.46 -14.28
CA ILE A 21 -11.87 48.56 -14.49
C ILE A 21 -11.14 48.66 -13.15
N GLY A 22 -11.60 49.54 -12.25
CA GLY A 22 -11.02 49.70 -10.92
C GLY A 22 -11.05 48.41 -10.10
N LEU A 23 -12.19 47.71 -10.09
CA LEU A 23 -12.33 46.42 -9.40
C LEU A 23 -11.46 45.33 -10.03
N GLY A 24 -11.32 45.33 -11.37
CA GLY A 24 -10.45 44.40 -12.07
C GLY A 24 -8.98 44.55 -11.68
N MET A 25 -8.49 45.79 -11.54
CA MET A 25 -7.13 46.04 -11.07
C MET A 25 -6.90 45.54 -9.65
N ILE A 26 -7.86 45.76 -8.74
CA ILE A 26 -7.80 45.24 -7.37
C ILE A 26 -7.78 43.71 -7.37
N GLY A 27 -8.63 43.08 -8.19
CA GLY A 27 -8.66 41.63 -8.36
C GLY A 27 -7.32 41.07 -8.84
N SER A 28 -6.65 41.75 -9.78
CA SER A 28 -5.33 41.36 -10.27
C SER A 28 -4.27 41.34 -9.15
N VAL A 29 -4.22 42.37 -8.31
CA VAL A 29 -3.27 42.45 -7.19
C VAL A 29 -3.54 41.36 -6.16
N ILE A 30 -4.82 41.06 -5.88
CA ILE A 30 -5.19 39.98 -4.97
C ILE A 30 -4.73 38.63 -5.54
N TYR A 31 -4.96 38.38 -6.83
CA TYR A 31 -4.54 37.17 -7.51
C TYR A 31 -3.02 36.99 -7.44
N GLU A 32 -2.25 38.05 -7.71
CA GLU A 32 -0.79 38.01 -7.62
C GLU A 32 -0.32 37.64 -6.21
N ARG A 33 -0.91 38.23 -5.17
CA ARG A 33 -0.55 37.92 -3.77
C ARG A 33 -0.89 36.49 -3.38
N GLN A 34 -2.04 35.97 -3.81
CA GLN A 34 -2.42 34.58 -3.56
C GLN A 34 -1.48 33.61 -4.27
N ASN A 35 -1.17 33.87 -5.54
CA ASN A 35 -0.27 33.05 -6.32
C ASN A 35 1.17 33.06 -5.75
N TYR A 36 1.64 34.22 -5.30
CA TYR A 36 2.95 34.34 -4.66
C TYR A 36 3.00 33.55 -3.34
N ALA A 37 1.95 33.65 -2.51
CA ALA A 37 1.85 32.87 -1.28
C ALA A 37 1.89 31.37 -1.55
N ALA A 38 1.10 30.89 -2.53
CA ALA A 38 1.08 29.48 -2.93
C ALA A 38 2.45 29.01 -3.46
N SER A 39 3.12 29.85 -4.25
CA SER A 39 4.46 29.56 -4.77
C SER A 39 5.49 29.41 -3.64
N VAL A 40 5.46 30.31 -2.65
CA VAL A 40 6.35 30.24 -1.48
C VAL A 40 6.12 28.96 -0.68
N VAL A 41 4.87 28.59 -0.42
CA VAL A 41 4.54 27.33 0.29
C VAL A 41 5.04 26.12 -0.49
N LYS A 42 4.89 26.11 -1.81
CA LYS A 42 5.40 25.04 -2.66
C LYS A 42 6.92 24.93 -2.62
N GLU A 43 7.62 26.06 -2.67
CA GLU A 43 9.08 26.09 -2.59
C GLU A 43 9.58 25.60 -1.23
N ILE A 44 8.94 26.04 -0.15
CA ILE A 44 9.20 25.55 1.21
C ILE A 44 9.03 24.03 1.26
N ALA A 45 7.92 23.50 0.73
CA ALA A 45 7.70 22.06 0.68
C ALA A 45 8.84 21.36 -0.08
N GLN A 46 9.19 21.83 -1.28
CA GLN A 46 10.27 21.23 -2.08
C GLN A 46 11.65 21.27 -1.39
N GLN A 47 11.94 22.29 -0.58
CA GLN A 47 13.24 22.44 0.08
C GLN A 47 13.32 21.71 1.43
N HIS A 48 12.20 21.58 2.14
CA HIS A 48 12.20 21.10 3.52
C HIS A 48 11.45 19.77 3.73
N VAL A 49 10.51 19.41 2.85
CA VAL A 49 9.63 18.25 3.03
C VAL A 49 9.42 17.53 1.69
N ASN A 50 10.08 16.38 1.51
CA ASN A 50 9.83 15.55 0.33
C ASN A 50 8.38 15.00 0.38
N PRO A 51 7.66 14.85 -0.76
CA PRO A 51 6.36 14.17 -0.76
C PRO A 51 6.47 12.77 -0.16
N GLN A 52 5.57 12.45 0.77
CA GLN A 52 5.52 11.17 1.45
C GLN A 52 4.24 10.44 1.07
N GLU A 53 4.38 9.22 0.57
CA GLU A 53 3.28 8.30 0.33
C GLU A 53 3.40 7.14 1.31
N VAL A 54 2.33 6.84 2.04
CA VAL A 54 2.32 5.76 3.03
C VAL A 54 1.46 4.63 2.53
N ILE A 55 2.06 3.45 2.43
CA ILE A 55 1.34 2.20 2.15
C ILE A 55 1.16 1.48 3.48
N THR A 56 -0.06 1.00 3.72
CA THR A 56 -0.38 0.25 4.94
C THR A 56 0.44 -1.03 5.02
N PRO A 57 0.91 -1.46 6.21
CA PRO A 57 1.68 -2.70 6.31
C PRO A 57 0.92 -3.91 5.75
N PHE A 58 1.68 -4.85 5.18
CA PHE A 58 1.15 -6.07 4.57
C PHE A 58 2.03 -7.27 4.92
N ILE A 59 1.44 -8.46 4.84
CA ILE A 59 2.12 -9.71 5.14
C ILE A 59 2.51 -10.40 3.84
N ILE A 60 3.74 -10.91 3.76
CA ILE A 60 4.20 -11.77 2.69
C ILE A 60 4.35 -13.19 3.22
N ILE A 61 3.65 -14.15 2.62
CA ILE A 61 3.80 -15.57 2.92
C ILE A 61 4.58 -16.23 1.78
N PRO A 62 5.79 -16.77 2.04
CA PRO A 62 6.50 -17.56 1.05
C PRO A 62 5.88 -18.96 0.97
N THR A 63 5.39 -19.32 -0.20
CA THR A 63 4.74 -20.62 -0.44
C THR A 63 5.50 -21.37 -1.54
N THR A 64 5.85 -22.63 -1.27
CA THR A 64 6.42 -23.52 -2.28
C THR A 64 5.30 -24.18 -3.07
N ILE A 65 5.28 -23.95 -4.38
CA ILE A 65 4.32 -24.57 -5.29
C ILE A 65 4.97 -25.79 -5.94
N THR A 66 4.41 -26.96 -5.69
CA THR A 66 4.74 -28.22 -6.37
C THR A 66 3.75 -28.44 -7.52
N PRO A 67 4.15 -28.25 -8.79
CA PRO A 67 3.25 -28.46 -9.92
C PRO A 67 2.88 -29.94 -10.09
N GLU A 68 1.71 -30.21 -10.67
CA GLU A 68 1.28 -31.57 -10.96
C GLU A 68 2.18 -32.22 -12.03
N CYS A 69 2.56 -33.48 -11.81
CA CYS A 69 3.34 -34.23 -12.79
C CYS A 69 2.41 -34.71 -13.91
N GLN A 70 2.77 -34.40 -15.17
CA GLN A 70 2.04 -34.93 -16.32
C GLN A 70 2.52 -36.36 -16.60
N ILE A 71 1.59 -37.31 -16.58
CA ILE A 71 1.83 -38.71 -16.96
C ILE A 71 1.28 -38.89 -18.38
N THR A 72 2.17 -39.02 -19.36
CA THR A 72 1.77 -39.28 -20.75
C THR A 72 1.84 -40.79 -21.03
N ALA A 73 0.71 -41.51 -20.97
CA ALA A 73 0.67 -42.88 -21.50
C ALA A 73 0.83 -42.84 -23.03
N PRO A 74 1.63 -43.73 -23.67
CA PRO A 74 2.03 -45.08 -23.21
C PRO A 74 3.45 -45.21 -22.65
N GLU A 75 4.23 -44.13 -22.49
CA GLU A 75 5.57 -44.19 -21.91
C GLU A 75 5.57 -43.74 -20.45
N THR A 76 6.04 -44.58 -19.53
CA THR A 76 6.12 -44.38 -18.07
C THR A 76 7.09 -43.28 -17.62
N THR A 77 7.31 -42.24 -18.43
CA THR A 77 8.12 -41.08 -18.06
C THR A 77 7.24 -39.94 -17.54
N SER A 78 7.15 -39.80 -16.23
CA SER A 78 6.54 -38.64 -15.59
C SER A 78 7.45 -37.42 -15.74
N LYS A 79 7.04 -36.42 -16.51
CA LYS A 79 7.72 -35.11 -16.53
C LYS A 79 7.09 -34.20 -15.48
N CYS A 80 7.78 -34.03 -14.36
CA CYS A 80 7.40 -33.07 -13.33
C CYS A 80 8.16 -31.76 -13.57
N ALA A 81 7.46 -30.63 -13.57
CA ALA A 81 8.14 -29.34 -13.48
C ALA A 81 8.75 -29.17 -12.07
N PRO A 82 9.89 -28.47 -11.94
CA PRO A 82 10.50 -28.22 -10.64
C PRO A 82 9.59 -27.34 -9.78
N SER A 83 9.63 -27.56 -8.47
CA SER A 83 8.92 -26.69 -7.52
C SER A 83 9.56 -25.31 -7.50
N TYR A 84 8.74 -24.27 -7.33
CA TYR A 84 9.21 -22.90 -7.25
C TYR A 84 8.58 -22.16 -6.06
N LEU A 85 9.29 -21.14 -5.59
CA LEU A 85 8.81 -20.27 -4.52
C LEU A 85 7.92 -19.17 -5.10
N LYS A 86 6.79 -18.94 -4.45
CA LYS A 86 5.86 -17.86 -4.77
C LYS A 86 5.56 -17.08 -3.49
N ASN A 87 5.69 -15.77 -3.57
CA ASN A 87 5.33 -14.87 -2.48
C ASN A 87 3.86 -14.47 -2.64
N GLU A 88 3.04 -14.78 -1.65
CA GLU A 88 1.65 -14.33 -1.61
C GLU A 88 1.53 -13.13 -0.66
N ILE A 89 0.98 -12.03 -1.18
CA ILE A 89 0.80 -10.78 -0.44
C ILE A 89 -0.61 -10.75 0.13
N ILE A 90 -0.72 -10.49 1.43
CA ILE A 90 -1.99 -10.39 2.14
C ILE A 90 -2.10 -8.99 2.74
N PHE A 91 -3.11 -8.27 2.27
CA PHE A 91 -3.51 -6.99 2.83
C PHE A 91 -4.42 -7.19 4.04
N ALA A 92 -4.43 -6.20 4.93
CA ALA A 92 -5.30 -6.24 6.09
C ALA A 92 -6.77 -6.17 5.65
N SER A 93 -7.61 -7.03 6.23
CA SER A 93 -9.08 -6.99 6.09
C SER A 93 -9.68 -5.72 6.70
N GLN A 94 -8.99 -5.15 7.70
CA GLN A 94 -9.35 -3.90 8.35
C GLN A 94 -8.06 -3.19 8.76
N THR A 95 -8.01 -1.88 8.52
CA THR A 95 -6.92 -1.00 8.98
C THR A 95 -7.53 0.18 9.72
N GLN A 96 -7.04 0.46 10.93
CA GLN A 96 -7.28 1.71 11.65
C GLN A 96 -5.96 2.47 11.71
N ALA A 97 -6.00 3.75 11.36
CA ALA A 97 -4.83 4.62 11.38
C ALA A 97 -5.06 5.71 12.44
N ILE A 98 -4.23 5.71 13.47
CA ILE A 98 -4.24 6.71 14.54
C ILE A 98 -3.09 7.66 14.28
N GLN A 99 -3.40 8.95 14.21
CA GLN A 99 -2.43 10.01 13.95
C GLN A 99 -2.37 10.94 15.15
N ASN A 100 -1.17 11.19 15.65
CA ASN A 100 -0.89 12.26 16.59
C ASN A 100 -0.01 13.29 15.89
N LEU A 101 -0.61 14.39 15.43
CA LEU A 101 0.04 15.42 14.63
C LEU A 101 0.28 16.66 15.50
N GLU A 102 1.54 17.06 15.62
CA GLU A 102 1.96 18.38 16.04
C GLU A 102 1.91 19.33 14.84
N VAL A 103 1.12 20.39 14.98
CA VAL A 103 0.94 21.40 13.93
C VAL A 103 1.81 22.60 14.27
N SER A 104 2.69 22.98 13.36
CA SER A 104 3.50 24.20 13.49
C SER A 104 3.33 25.08 12.27
N THR A 105 3.16 26.38 12.49
CA THR A 105 3.11 27.42 11.45
C THR A 105 4.39 28.25 11.40
N ASP A 106 5.31 28.06 12.34
CA ASP A 106 6.50 28.88 12.49
C ASP A 106 7.78 28.17 12.08
N THR A 107 7.74 26.83 11.95
CA THR A 107 8.90 26.01 11.56
C THR A 107 9.43 26.40 10.19
N TYR A 108 8.55 26.64 9.23
CA TYR A 108 8.93 27.00 7.87
C TYR A 108 8.28 28.31 7.43
N LYS A 109 9.11 29.34 7.24
CA LYS A 109 8.65 30.68 6.86
C LYS A 109 9.63 31.36 5.92
N ARG A 110 9.09 32.23 5.07
CA ARG A 110 9.85 33.15 4.23
C ARG A 110 9.20 34.53 4.23
N GLY A 111 9.84 35.48 4.90
CA GLY A 111 9.29 36.82 5.09
C GLY A 111 7.98 36.78 5.87
N ILE A 112 6.89 37.27 5.27
CA ILE A 112 5.53 37.25 5.84
C ILE A 112 4.74 35.98 5.53
N TYR A 113 5.32 35.05 4.76
CA TYR A 113 4.65 33.82 4.35
C TYR A 113 5.10 32.66 5.22
N HIS A 114 4.13 31.89 5.68
CA HIS A 114 4.30 30.75 6.57
C HIS A 114 3.74 29.50 5.90
N ALA A 115 4.41 28.37 6.07
CA ALA A 115 3.89 27.07 5.69
C ALA A 115 3.52 26.28 6.95
N THR A 116 2.28 25.80 7.01
CA THR A 116 1.85 24.90 8.07
C THR A 116 2.46 23.52 7.84
N SER A 117 3.28 23.06 8.77
CA SER A 117 3.81 21.70 8.80
C SER A 117 3.07 20.85 9.81
N TYR A 118 2.92 19.57 9.49
CA TYR A 118 2.38 18.55 10.36
C TYR A 118 3.49 17.54 10.60
N ASP A 119 3.99 17.47 11.84
CA ASP A 119 4.94 16.46 12.26
C ASP A 119 4.21 15.51 13.21
N GLY A 120 4.40 14.20 13.09
CA GLY A 120 3.61 13.30 13.91
C GLY A 120 3.87 11.83 13.69
N ALA A 121 3.54 11.06 14.71
CA ALA A 121 3.59 9.61 14.66
C ALA A 121 2.29 9.05 14.07
N LEU A 122 2.45 8.10 13.15
CA LEU A 122 1.35 7.35 12.54
C LEU A 122 1.40 5.91 13.05
N THR A 123 0.33 5.47 13.69
CA THR A 123 0.18 4.09 14.16
C THR A 123 -0.91 3.39 13.35
N PHE A 124 -0.63 2.18 12.89
CA PHE A 124 -1.57 1.36 12.14
C PHE A 124 -1.96 0.13 12.95
N ASP A 125 -3.24 0.00 13.28
CA ASP A 125 -3.83 -1.19 13.86
C ASP A 125 -4.54 -1.99 12.77
N GLN A 126 -4.03 -3.18 12.48
CA GLN A 126 -4.45 -3.97 11.32
C GLN A 126 -4.91 -5.37 11.70
N ARG A 127 -5.98 -5.84 11.05
CA ARG A 127 -6.48 -7.20 11.19
C ARG A 127 -6.41 -7.94 9.87
N TYR A 128 -5.83 -9.13 9.88
CA TYR A 128 -5.66 -9.98 8.70
C TYR A 128 -6.56 -11.21 8.77
N THR A 129 -7.11 -11.59 7.62
CA THR A 129 -7.86 -12.83 7.44
C THR A 129 -7.14 -13.67 6.41
N PHE A 130 -6.62 -14.83 6.83
CA PHE A 130 -5.83 -15.72 5.98
C PHE A 130 -6.69 -16.70 5.16
N ASP A 131 -8.01 -16.52 5.17
CA ASP A 131 -8.97 -17.51 4.69
C ASP A 131 -8.78 -17.84 3.19
N GLN A 132 -8.50 -16.82 2.36
CA GLN A 132 -8.26 -17.02 0.93
C GLN A 132 -6.91 -17.67 0.63
N ALA A 133 -5.86 -17.36 1.41
CA ALA A 133 -4.52 -17.94 1.25
C ALA A 133 -4.44 -19.39 1.76
N ILE A 134 -5.21 -19.73 2.79
CA ILE A 134 -5.27 -21.10 3.34
C ILE A 134 -6.25 -21.97 2.52
N SER A 135 -7.35 -21.42 2.02
CA SER A 135 -8.31 -22.16 1.19
C SER A 135 -7.71 -22.61 -0.14
N SER A 136 -6.83 -21.80 -0.76
CA SER A 136 -6.09 -22.19 -1.96
C SER A 136 -5.15 -23.37 -1.66
N TYR A 137 -4.46 -23.36 -0.51
CA TYR A 137 -3.59 -24.45 -0.05
C TYR A 137 -4.37 -25.74 0.26
N MET A 138 -5.48 -25.65 1.00
CA MET A 138 -6.32 -26.80 1.36
C MET A 138 -6.94 -27.47 0.12
N THR A 139 -7.38 -26.68 -0.86
CA THR A 139 -7.94 -27.19 -2.13
C THR A 139 -6.86 -27.89 -2.97
N LEU A 140 -5.64 -27.34 -3.00
CA LEU A 140 -4.50 -27.97 -3.68
C LEU A 140 -4.13 -29.31 -3.01
N ARG A 141 -4.08 -29.34 -1.67
CA ARG A 141 -3.77 -30.54 -0.91
C ARG A 141 -4.85 -31.62 -1.09
N ALA A 142 -6.12 -31.24 -1.11
CA ALA A 142 -7.23 -32.17 -1.35
C ALA A 142 -7.13 -32.83 -2.74
N LYS A 143 -6.80 -32.07 -3.79
CA LYS A 143 -6.56 -32.62 -5.15
C LYS A 143 -5.39 -33.59 -5.21
N LEU A 144 -4.29 -33.28 -4.53
CA LEU A 144 -3.10 -34.17 -4.43
C LEU A 144 -3.41 -35.49 -3.72
N VAL A 145 -4.29 -35.49 -2.71
CA VAL A 145 -4.68 -36.71 -1.99
C VAL A 145 -5.63 -37.57 -2.82
N THR A 146 -6.54 -36.98 -3.60
CA THR A 146 -7.49 -37.74 -4.44
C THR A 146 -6.85 -38.45 -5.64
N HIS A 147 -5.63 -38.07 -6.05
CA HIS A 147 -4.88 -38.75 -7.12
C HIS A 147 -3.94 -39.86 -6.64
N LYS A 148 -3.87 -40.14 -5.33
CA LYS A 148 -3.12 -41.29 -4.82
C LYS A 148 -3.95 -42.57 -4.98
N ALA A 149 -3.77 -43.25 -6.11
CA ALA A 149 -4.28 -44.61 -6.32
C ALA A 149 -3.83 -45.55 -5.17
N PRO A 150 -4.65 -46.53 -4.77
CA PRO A 150 -4.35 -47.40 -3.64
C PRO A 150 -3.12 -48.26 -3.96
N SER A 151 -2.01 -48.07 -3.22
CA SER A 151 -0.83 -48.90 -3.39
C SER A 151 -1.07 -50.28 -2.79
N THR A 152 -1.39 -51.26 -3.63
CA THR A 152 -1.27 -52.68 -3.34
C THR A 152 0.19 -53.11 -3.42
N HIS A 153 0.93 -52.94 -2.33
CA HIS A 153 2.17 -53.69 -2.12
C HIS A 153 2.19 -54.32 -0.71
N PRO A 154 2.58 -55.61 -0.59
CA PRO A 154 2.59 -56.32 0.69
C PRO A 154 3.65 -55.75 1.66
N PRO A 155 3.45 -55.90 2.97
CA PRO A 155 4.30 -55.27 3.97
C PRO A 155 5.72 -55.83 3.93
N ILE A 156 6.69 -54.94 3.74
CA ILE A 156 8.12 -55.24 3.86
C ILE A 156 8.40 -55.58 5.33
N LYS A 157 8.79 -56.83 5.60
CA LYS A 157 9.27 -57.28 6.92
C LYS A 157 10.53 -56.49 7.29
N ILE A 158 10.45 -55.70 8.36
CA ILE A 158 11.60 -55.04 8.98
C ILE A 158 12.28 -56.05 9.89
N THR A 159 13.46 -56.53 9.50
CA THR A 159 14.33 -57.34 10.35
C THR A 159 14.96 -56.45 11.44
N PRO A 160 14.99 -56.84 12.73
CA PRO A 160 15.55 -56.01 13.80
C PRO A 160 17.06 -55.85 13.66
N ARG A 161 17.54 -54.60 13.78
CA ARG A 161 18.97 -54.23 13.81
C ARG A 161 19.61 -54.72 15.13
N PRO A 162 20.86 -55.20 15.11
CA PRO A 162 21.51 -55.72 16.33
C PRO A 162 21.76 -54.62 17.37
N LYS A 163 21.60 -55.02 18.65
CA LYS A 163 21.72 -54.23 19.87
C LYS A 163 23.18 -53.80 20.09
N LYS A 164 23.43 -52.49 20.22
CA LYS A 164 24.74 -51.96 20.62
C LYS A 164 24.92 -52.16 22.14
N PRO A 165 26.07 -52.66 22.63
CA PRO A 165 26.23 -53.00 24.03
C PRO A 165 26.31 -51.77 24.95
N SER A 166 25.71 -51.96 26.13
CA SER A 166 25.71 -51.10 27.31
C SER A 166 27.13 -50.94 27.87
N SER A 167 27.59 -49.71 28.10
CA SER A 167 28.71 -49.44 29.00
C SER A 167 28.19 -48.66 30.21
N THR A 168 28.03 -49.40 31.29
CA THR A 168 27.71 -48.95 32.64
C THR A 168 28.98 -48.41 33.33
N GLY A 169 28.87 -47.26 33.97
CA GLY A 169 29.54 -46.98 35.26
C GLY A 169 30.90 -46.27 35.23
N MET A 170 30.96 -45.10 35.88
CA MET A 170 31.87 -44.66 36.97
C MET A 170 31.86 -43.12 37.00
N GLN A 171 31.10 -42.47 37.90
CA GLN A 171 31.56 -41.98 39.21
C GLN A 171 33.07 -41.68 39.32
N GLN A 172 33.46 -40.41 39.49
CA GLN A 172 33.99 -39.87 40.76
C GLN A 172 34.44 -38.40 40.63
N ASN A 173 34.13 -37.65 41.70
CA ASN A 173 34.67 -36.38 42.22
C ASN A 173 34.79 -35.15 41.33
#